data_AF-A0A7G9W4Q2-F1
#
_entry.id   AF-A0A7G9W4Q2-F1
#
_cell.length_a   1.000
_cell.length_b   1.000
_cell.length_c   1.000
_cell.angle_alpha   90.00
_cell.angle_beta   90.00
_cell.angle_gamma   90.00
#
_symmetry.space_group_name_H-M   'P 1'
#
loop_
_entity.id
_entity.type
_entity.pdbx_description
1 polymer ?
#
loop_
_entity_poly.entity_id
_entity_poly.type
_entity_poly.pdbx_seq_one_letter_code
_entity_poly.pdbx_strand_id
1 'polypeptide(L)'
;MRKDELRSLLEAKGIGSKGITNRIYWCSKIEEDYNINLDNICRSEGKVKRLVEDIESNSVYKKSEKRNLIISLTKYVDLFKGN
;
A
#
# COMPACT_ATOMS: atom_id res chain seq x y z
N MET A 1 2.98 1.33 10.08
CA MET A 1 2.07 0.44 10.85
C MET A 1 2.73 -0.89 11.21
N ARG A 2 2.32 -1.59 12.28
CA ARG A 2 2.76 -2.99 12.48
C ARG A 2 1.98 -3.91 11.54
N LYS A 3 2.66 -4.84 10.84
CA LYS A 3 2.06 -5.78 9.86
C LYS A 3 0.81 -6.50 10.39
N ASP A 4 0.76 -6.72 11.70
CA ASP A 4 -0.35 -7.37 12.41
C ASP A 4 -1.61 -6.51 12.47
N GLU A 5 -1.50 -5.19 12.61
CA GLU A 5 -2.64 -4.27 12.61
C GLU A 5 -3.31 -4.25 11.23
N LEU A 6 -2.52 -4.23 10.14
CA LEU A 6 -3.05 -4.35 8.78
C LEU A 6 -3.83 -5.65 8.60
N ARG A 7 -3.26 -6.75 9.11
CA ARG A 7 -3.86 -8.08 9.00
C ARG A 7 -5.22 -8.10 9.66
N SER A 8 -5.31 -7.67 10.93
CA SER A 8 -6.57 -7.66 11.66
C SER A 8 -7.64 -6.79 10.98
N LEU A 9 -7.27 -5.63 10.43
CA LEU A 9 -8.20 -4.76 9.69
C LEU A 9 -8.72 -5.43 8.41
N LEU A 10 -7.84 -6.09 7.66
CA LEU A 10 -8.22 -6.79 6.43
C LEU A 10 -9.10 -8.02 6.71
N GLU A 11 -8.82 -8.75 7.80
CA GLU A 11 -9.65 -9.87 8.28
C GLU A 11 -11.05 -9.39 8.68
N ALA A 12 -11.15 -8.27 9.42
CA ALA A 12 -12.42 -7.66 9.79
C ALA A 12 -13.26 -7.21 8.57
N LYS A 13 -12.60 -6.86 7.45
CA LYS A 13 -13.25 -6.54 6.16
C LYS A 13 -13.58 -7.79 5.32
N GLY A 14 -13.37 -9.00 5.83
CA GLY A 14 -13.67 -10.26 5.14
C GLY A 14 -12.74 -10.59 3.98
N ILE A 15 -11.53 -10.01 3.94
CA ILE A 15 -10.57 -10.30 2.89
C ILE A 15 -9.97 -11.69 3.12
N GLY A 16 -10.01 -12.56 2.10
CA GLY A 16 -9.42 -13.89 2.19
C GLY A 16 -7.90 -13.86 2.41
N SER A 17 -7.35 -14.91 3.02
CA SER A 17 -5.94 -15.04 3.44
C SER A 17 -4.93 -14.70 2.34
N LYS A 18 -5.15 -15.17 1.11
CA LYS A 18 -4.30 -14.84 -0.05
C LYS A 18 -4.28 -13.34 -0.35
N GLY A 19 -5.43 -12.69 -0.23
CA GLY A 19 -5.56 -11.25 -0.43
C GLY A 19 -4.86 -10.44 0.66
N ILE A 20 -4.92 -10.92 1.91
CA ILE A 20 -4.21 -10.35 3.05
C ILE A 20 -2.70 -10.42 2.84
N THR A 21 -2.17 -11.62 2.61
CA THR A 21 -0.72 -11.84 2.41
C THR A 21 -0.19 -10.96 1.28
N ASN A 22 -0.92 -10.89 0.16
CA ASN A 22 -0.50 -10.08 -0.98
C ASN A 22 -0.50 -8.57 -0.64
N ARG A 23 -1.53 -8.05 0.05
CA ARG A 23 -1.58 -6.62 0.42
C ARG A 23 -0.49 -6.26 1.41
N ILE A 24 -0.27 -7.08 2.45
CA ILE A 24 0.80 -6.85 3.43
C ILE A 24 2.15 -6.80 2.72
N TYR A 25 2.44 -7.77 1.84
CA TYR A 25 3.67 -7.81 1.09
C TYR A 25 3.91 -6.52 0.29
N TRP A 26 2.95 -6.07 -0.52
CA TRP A 26 3.12 -4.87 -1.34
C TRP A 26 3.19 -3.59 -0.52
N CYS A 27 2.43 -3.47 0.56
CA CYS A 27 2.53 -2.30 1.44
C CYS A 27 3.90 -2.23 2.12
N SER A 28 4.39 -3.35 2.65
CA SER A 28 5.72 -3.41 3.27
C SER A 28 6.83 -3.13 2.26
N LYS A 29 6.70 -3.64 1.03
CA LYS A 29 7.66 -3.33 -0.03
C LYS A 29 7.73 -1.83 -0.34
N ILE A 30 6.59 -1.14 -0.38
CA ILE A 30 6.56 0.32 -0.57
C ILE A 30 7.26 1.04 0.59
N GLU A 31 6.98 0.65 1.83
CA GLU A 31 7.63 1.24 3.01
C GLU A 31 9.15 1.02 3.00
N GLU A 32 9.59 -0.17 2.63
CA GLU A 32 11.01 -0.56 2.54
C GLU A 32 11.73 0.17 1.40
N ASP A 33 11.19 0.10 0.17
CA ASP A 33 11.85 0.64 -1.02
C ASP A 33 11.92 2.18 -1.01
N TYR A 34 10.93 2.85 -0.43
CA TYR A 34 10.88 4.31 -0.32
C TYR A 34 11.34 4.85 1.04
N ASN A 35 11.65 3.97 2.00
CA ASN A 35 12.00 4.31 3.37
C ASN A 35 10.99 5.28 4.04
N ILE A 36 9.71 4.91 4.00
CA ILE A 36 8.57 5.73 4.47
C ILE A 36 7.67 4.96 5.44
N ASN A 37 6.81 5.69 6.14
CA ASN A 37 5.69 5.13 6.91
C ASN A 37 4.37 5.44 6.18
N LEU A 38 3.68 4.40 5.70
CA LEU A 38 2.45 4.55 4.92
C LEU A 38 1.31 5.22 5.71
N ASP A 39 1.29 5.10 7.05
CA ASP A 39 0.29 5.77 7.89
C ASP A 39 0.40 7.29 7.85
N ASN A 40 1.61 7.81 7.67
CA ASN A 40 1.85 9.25 7.51
C ASN A 40 1.49 9.69 6.08
N ILE A 41 1.78 8.84 5.09
CA ILE A 41 1.47 9.12 3.69
C ILE A 41 -0.04 9.17 3.46
N CYS A 42 -0.79 8.18 3.94
CA CYS A 42 -2.22 8.02 3.64
C CYS A 42 -3.10 9.18 4.15
N ARG A 43 -2.61 9.95 5.13
CA ARG A 43 -3.27 11.14 5.70
C ARG A 43 -3.15 12.38 4.81
N SER A 44 -2.39 12.34 3.73
CA SER A 44 -2.17 13.50 2.84
C SER A 44 -2.27 13.10 1.37
N GLU A 45 -3.26 13.64 0.68
CA GLU A 45 -3.47 13.38 -0.75
C GLU A 45 -2.27 13.77 -1.62
N GLY A 46 -1.62 14.89 -1.30
CA GLY A 46 -0.42 15.32 -2.01
C GLY A 46 0.79 14.41 -1.77
N LYS A 47 0.86 13.68 -0.64
CA LYS A 47 1.90 12.67 -0.41
C LYS A 47 1.57 11.37 -1.14
N VAL A 48 0.32 10.95 -1.13
CA VAL A 48 -0.15 9.77 -1.88
C VAL A 48 0.09 9.97 -3.38
N LYS A 49 -0.30 11.12 -3.94
CA LYS A 49 -0.11 11.42 -5.37
C LYS A 49 1.36 11.38 -5.79
N ARG A 50 2.24 12.02 -5.01
CA ARG A 50 3.69 11.97 -5.26
C ARG A 50 4.24 10.55 -5.22
N LEU A 51 3.84 9.75 -4.23
CA LEU A 51 4.28 8.36 -4.14
C LEU A 51 3.81 7.51 -5.33
N VAL A 52 2.60 7.75 -5.84
CA VAL A 52 2.12 7.10 -7.08
C VAL A 52 2.98 7.49 -8.28
N GLU A 53 3.25 8.79 -8.47
CA GLU A 53 4.10 9.29 -9.56
C GLU A 53 5.53 8.73 -9.46
N ASP A 54 6.08 8.61 -8.26
CA ASP A 54 7.39 8.02 -8.02
C ASP A 54 7.39 6.51 -8.35
N ILE A 55 6.34 5.76 -8.02
CA ILE A 55 6.21 4.34 -8.40
C ILE A 55 6.07 4.19 -9.92
N GLU A 56 5.29 5.04 -10.57
CA GLU A 56 5.08 5.02 -12.02
C GLU A 56 6.36 5.33 -12.80
N SER A 57 7.16 6.28 -12.33
CA SER A 57 8.42 6.70 -12.97
C SER A 57 9.62 5.82 -12.62
N ASN A 58 9.58 5.05 -11.54
CA ASN A 58 10.69 4.19 -11.10
C ASN A 58 11.06 3.13 -12.17
N SER A 59 12.27 3.19 -12.72
CA SER A 59 12.73 2.29 -13.79
C SER A 59 13.09 0.88 -13.30
N VAL A 60 13.28 0.68 -11.99
CA VAL A 60 13.61 -0.63 -11.39
C VAL A 60 12.40 -1.57 -11.44
N TYR A 61 11.19 -1.04 -11.25
CA TYR A 61 9.98 -1.86 -11.24
C TYR A 61 9.51 -2.23 -12.64
N LYS A 62 9.15 -3.51 -12.80
CA LYS A 62 8.42 -3.97 -13.99
C LYS A 62 7.01 -3.40 -14.01
N LYS A 63 6.40 -3.32 -15.20
CA LYS A 63 5.02 -2.80 -15.38
C LYS A 63 3.98 -3.48 -14.48
N SER A 64 4.06 -4.81 -14.32
CA SER A 64 3.17 -5.57 -13.44
C SER A 64 3.40 -5.26 -11.97
N GLU A 65 4.65 -5.00 -11.58
CA GLU A 65 5.02 -4.64 -10.22
C GLU A 65 4.50 -3.26 -9.85
N LYS A 66 4.72 -2.26 -10.73
CA LYS A 66 4.13 -0.91 -10.59
C LYS A 66 2.63 -0.96 -10.35
N ARG A 67 1.91 -1.74 -11.18
CA ARG A 67 0.47 -1.92 -11.04
C ARG A 67 0.09 -2.50 -9.68
N ASN A 68 0.80 -3.51 -9.19
CA ASN A 68 0.50 -4.13 -7.89
C ASN A 68 0.80 -3.21 -6.71
N LEU A 69 1.91 -2.45 -6.77
CA LEU A 69 2.26 -1.44 -5.78
C LEU A 69 1.17 -0.37 -5.69
N ILE A 70 0.79 0.22 -6.83
CA ILE A 70 -0.24 1.28 -6.88
C ILE A 70 -1.59 0.77 -6.38
N ILE A 71 -2.06 -0.39 -6.87
CA ILE A 71 -3.34 -0.97 -6.42
C ILE A 71 -3.33 -1.23 -4.91
N SER A 72 -2.21 -1.70 -4.37
CA SER A 72 -2.09 -1.98 -2.94
C SER A 72 -2.07 -0.70 -2.12
N LEU A 73 -1.36 0.33 -2.59
CA LEU A 73 -1.36 1.67 -1.99
C LEU A 73 -2.76 2.29 -1.98
N THR A 74 -3.48 2.28 -3.11
CA THR A 74 -4.83 2.83 -3.18
C THR A 74 -5.76 2.11 -2.21
N LYS A 75 -5.75 0.77 -2.21
CA LYS A 75 -6.57 -0.02 -1.28
C LYS A 75 -6.20 0.23 0.18
N TYR A 76 -4.91 0.46 0.47
CA TYR A 76 -4.47 0.87 1.80
C TYR A 76 -5.09 2.21 2.18
N VAL A 77 -4.94 3.23 1.34
CA VAL A 77 -5.50 4.56 1.58
C VAL A 77 -7.02 4.49 1.77
N ASP A 78 -7.74 3.73 0.95
CA ASP A 78 -9.20 3.56 1.05
C ASP A 78 -9.61 2.95 2.40
N LEU A 79 -8.85 1.96 2.92
CA LEU A 79 -9.12 1.35 4.23
C LEU A 79 -9.06 2.37 5.37
N PHE A 80 -8.17 3.37 5.28
CA PHE A 80 -7.97 4.38 6.33
C PHE A 80 -8.80 5.66 6.13
N LYS A 81 -9.26 5.93 4.91
CA LYS A 81 -10.15 7.07 4.62
C LYS A 81 -11.62 6.80 4.94
N GLY A 82 -12.01 5.55 5.22
CA GLY A 82 -13.33 5.24 5.76
C GLY A 82 -14.47 5.18 4.73
N ASN A 83 -14.17 4.90 3.46
CA ASN A 83 -15.20 4.46 2.51
C ASN A 83 -15.49 2.95 2.63
#